data_AF-A0A1M5KZK0-F1
#
_entry.id   AF-A0A1M5KZK0-F1
#
_cell.length_a   1.000
_cell.length_b   1.000
_cell.length_c   1.000
_cell.angle_alpha   90.00
_cell.angle_beta   90.00
_cell.angle_gamma   90.00
#
_symmetry.space_group_name_H-M   'P 1'
#
loop_
_entity.id
_entity.type
_entity.pdbx_description
1 polymer ?
#
loop_
_entity_poly.entity_id
_entity_poly.type
_entity_poly.pdbx_seq_one_letter_code
_entity_poly.pdbx_strand_id
1 'polypeptide(L)'
;MTGAVPELDSRAARVDWPDAQAAAAARDAAGADRGRLAELAQWLAGTRGRHPAEAPTRPRCLVLGGVSAAVAALAESVDVGTRAVVPADHPADERSADHPADGGSADGPADEGTVTRGLTDGFALADDEVDAGADLLVVAGAAAGATGANAAAVVVSLLTGTEPVALLPRGPAAVDTAAWVARAELLRDTRQRAADARADPVALLDRLGDAALATATGLILQAVVRRTPIVLDGVTAVVAALLVADLASGAAQWCQVADVGADPVHARAVAELDRSPLLHLAMSAGDGVAGLLSVPLLRAAVTGKPE
;
A
#
# COMPACT_ATOMS: atom_id res chain seq x y z
N MET A 1 29.66 -14.71 2.10
CA MET A 1 29.17 -14.84 0.72
C MET A 1 27.70 -14.46 0.78
N THR A 2 27.45 -13.16 0.73
CA THR A 2 26.17 -12.52 1.01
C THR A 2 25.36 -12.57 -0.29
N GLY A 3 24.35 -13.44 -0.35
CA GLY A 3 23.44 -13.51 -1.48
C GLY A 3 22.52 -12.30 -1.50
N ALA A 4 23.07 -11.13 -1.84
CA ALA A 4 22.30 -9.92 -2.01
C ALA A 4 21.47 -10.05 -3.29
N VAL A 5 20.14 -10.04 -3.11
CA VAL A 5 19.10 -10.04 -4.13
C VAL A 5 19.27 -8.79 -5.02
N PRO A 6 19.78 -8.90 -6.26
CA PRO A 6 20.05 -7.73 -7.11
C PRO A 6 18.77 -7.12 -7.73
N GLU A 7 17.57 -7.51 -7.29
CA GLU A 7 16.32 -7.22 -8.00
C GLU A 7 15.64 -5.90 -7.60
N LEU A 8 15.73 -5.47 -6.34
CA LEU A 8 14.92 -4.33 -5.89
C LEU A 8 15.42 -3.00 -6.48
N ASP A 9 16.71 -2.69 -6.34
CA ASP A 9 17.33 -1.49 -6.89
C ASP A 9 17.30 -1.47 -8.43
N SER A 10 17.53 -2.63 -9.06
CA SER A 10 17.50 -2.73 -10.53
C SER A 10 16.09 -2.56 -11.09
N ARG A 11 15.05 -2.99 -10.37
CA ARG A 11 13.65 -2.68 -10.70
C ARG A 11 13.31 -1.22 -10.41
N ALA A 12 13.73 -0.67 -9.27
CA ALA A 12 13.53 0.74 -8.93
C ALA A 12 14.12 1.68 -9.99
N ALA A 13 15.29 1.36 -10.54
CA ALA A 13 15.92 2.11 -11.62
C ALA A 13 15.14 2.11 -12.95
N ARG A 14 14.17 1.19 -13.12
CA ARG A 14 13.32 1.08 -14.32
C ARG A 14 11.98 1.81 -14.17
N VAL A 15 11.73 2.43 -13.01
CA VAL A 15 10.51 3.19 -12.77
C VAL A 15 10.57 4.49 -13.57
N ASP A 16 9.61 4.64 -14.48
CA ASP A 16 9.40 5.87 -15.23
C ASP A 16 8.36 6.77 -14.56
N TRP A 17 8.37 8.05 -14.92
CA TRP A 17 7.25 8.93 -14.63
C TRP A 17 6.05 8.61 -15.54
N PRO A 18 4.80 8.83 -15.06
CA PRO A 18 3.64 8.82 -15.94
C PRO A 18 3.78 9.84 -17.08
N ASP A 19 3.10 9.57 -18.20
CA ASP A 19 3.18 10.39 -19.41
C ASP A 19 2.60 11.80 -19.17
N ALA A 20 3.49 12.80 -19.14
CA ALA A 20 3.12 14.18 -18.90
C ALA A 20 2.30 14.78 -20.06
N GLN A 21 2.48 14.32 -21.30
CA GLN A 21 1.75 14.82 -22.46
C GLN A 21 0.32 14.31 -22.46
N ALA A 22 0.11 13.02 -22.18
CA ALA A 22 -1.23 12.44 -22.04
C ALA A 22 -2.00 13.10 -20.88
N ALA A 23 -1.31 13.32 -19.75
CA ALA A 23 -1.88 14.02 -18.60
C ALA A 23 -2.26 15.47 -18.94
N ALA A 24 -1.40 16.21 -19.65
CA ALA A 24 -1.69 17.59 -20.07
C ALA A 24 -2.89 17.65 -21.03
N ALA A 25 -2.93 16.77 -22.03
CA ALA A 25 -4.05 16.69 -22.97
C ALA A 25 -5.39 16.43 -22.26
N ALA A 26 -5.41 15.52 -21.28
CA ALA A 26 -6.59 15.26 -20.46
C ALA A 26 -7.03 16.46 -19.63
N ARG A 27 -6.08 17.21 -19.07
CA ARG A 27 -6.36 18.44 -18.31
C ARG A 27 -6.96 19.52 -19.18
N ASP A 28 -6.41 19.73 -20.37
CA ASP A 28 -6.88 20.75 -21.31
C ASP A 28 -8.27 20.39 -21.87
N ALA A 29 -8.56 19.10 -22.03
CA ALA A 29 -9.88 18.60 -22.43
C ALA A 29 -10.90 18.62 -21.28
N ALA A 30 -10.45 18.56 -20.02
CA ALA A 30 -11.31 18.57 -18.87
C ALA A 30 -11.87 19.98 -18.63
N GLY A 31 -13.17 20.16 -18.78
CA GLY A 31 -13.83 21.41 -18.43
C GLY A 31 -13.62 21.77 -16.96
N ALA A 32 -13.44 23.06 -16.66
CA ALA A 32 -13.10 23.59 -15.34
C ALA A 32 -14.05 23.15 -14.20
N ASP A 33 -15.29 22.76 -14.53
CA ASP A 33 -16.34 22.43 -13.56
C ASP A 33 -16.31 20.98 -13.06
N ARG A 34 -15.37 20.13 -13.52
CA ARG A 34 -15.32 18.70 -13.14
C ARG A 34 -14.52 18.42 -11.85
N GLY A 35 -13.80 19.41 -11.32
CA GLY A 35 -13.05 19.31 -10.07
C GLY A 35 -12.19 18.04 -9.99
N ARG A 36 -12.32 17.28 -8.90
CA ARG A 36 -11.56 16.04 -8.63
C ARG A 36 -11.67 14.99 -9.76
N LEU A 37 -12.80 14.93 -10.47
CA LEU A 37 -12.95 13.98 -11.58
C LEU A 37 -12.02 14.31 -12.76
N ALA A 38 -11.72 15.59 -13.00
CA ALA A 38 -10.75 16.00 -14.00
C ALA A 38 -9.33 15.56 -13.62
N GLU A 39 -8.95 15.69 -12.35
CA GLU A 39 -7.66 15.25 -11.83
C GLU A 39 -7.48 13.73 -12.00
N LEU A 40 -8.53 12.95 -11.75
CA LEU A 40 -8.50 11.50 -11.92
C LEU A 40 -8.44 11.08 -13.39
N ALA A 41 -9.14 11.78 -14.28
CA ALA A 41 -9.02 11.58 -15.72
C ALA A 41 -7.59 11.90 -16.22
N GLN A 42 -6.99 12.98 -15.70
CA GLN A 42 -5.59 13.34 -15.97
C GLN A 42 -4.64 12.23 -15.49
N TRP A 43 -4.82 11.75 -14.27
CA TRP A 43 -3.99 10.69 -13.70
C TRP A 43 -4.10 9.39 -14.50
N LEU A 44 -5.32 8.97 -14.88
CA LEU A 44 -5.54 7.79 -15.73
C LEU A 44 -4.92 7.97 -17.13
N ALA A 45 -5.02 9.15 -17.74
CA ALA A 45 -4.38 9.43 -19.03
C ALA A 45 -2.86 9.32 -18.94
N GLY A 46 -2.26 9.94 -17.92
CA GLY A 46 -0.80 9.93 -17.73
C GLY A 46 -0.25 8.54 -17.42
N THR A 47 -0.86 7.82 -16.48
CA THR A 47 -0.41 6.47 -16.12
C THR A 47 -0.57 5.48 -17.28
N ARG A 48 -1.61 5.63 -18.10
CA ARG A 48 -1.82 4.78 -19.29
C ARG A 48 -1.13 5.27 -20.56
N GLY A 49 -0.48 6.43 -20.53
CA GLY A 49 0.21 7.00 -21.69
C GLY A 49 -0.69 7.29 -22.89
N ARG A 50 -1.98 7.59 -22.66
CA ARG A 50 -2.95 7.79 -23.74
C ARG A 50 -4.04 8.79 -23.40
N HIS A 51 -4.49 9.52 -24.41
CA HIS A 51 -5.64 10.42 -24.36
C HIS A 51 -6.57 10.15 -25.57
N PRO A 52 -7.90 10.04 -25.40
CA PRO A 52 -8.65 10.21 -24.15
C PRO A 52 -8.34 9.11 -23.12
N ALA A 53 -8.50 9.44 -21.83
CA ALA A 53 -8.39 8.45 -20.78
C ALA A 53 -9.52 7.42 -20.93
N GLU A 54 -9.19 6.14 -20.77
CA GLU A 54 -10.17 5.05 -20.84
C GLU A 54 -10.43 4.46 -19.47
N ALA A 55 -11.68 4.08 -19.23
CA ALA A 55 -12.11 3.47 -17.99
C ALA A 55 -11.34 2.15 -17.73
N PRO A 56 -11.03 1.83 -16.47
CA PRO A 56 -10.56 0.51 -16.11
C PRO A 56 -11.59 -0.57 -16.49
N THR A 57 -11.18 -1.49 -17.35
CA THR A 57 -11.99 -2.58 -17.89
C THR A 57 -11.74 -3.90 -17.18
N ARG A 58 -10.53 -4.11 -16.66
CA ARG A 58 -10.13 -5.33 -15.94
C ARG A 58 -9.40 -4.97 -14.65
N PRO A 59 -10.04 -4.21 -13.74
CA PRO A 59 -9.47 -3.92 -12.43
C PRO A 59 -9.33 -5.21 -11.60
N ARG A 60 -8.23 -5.33 -10.86
CA ARG A 60 -7.93 -6.48 -9.98
C ARG A 60 -7.63 -6.01 -8.56
N CYS A 61 -8.34 -6.55 -7.58
CA CYS A 61 -8.14 -6.26 -6.17
C CYS A 61 -7.40 -7.41 -5.48
N LEU A 62 -6.16 -7.14 -5.08
CA LEU A 62 -5.30 -8.05 -4.33
C LEU A 62 -5.40 -7.72 -2.84
N VAL A 63 -5.89 -8.66 -2.04
CA VAL A 63 -6.11 -8.46 -0.59
C VAL A 63 -5.13 -9.30 0.20
N LEU A 64 -4.21 -8.62 0.89
CA LEU A 64 -3.22 -9.22 1.81
C LEU A 64 -3.95 -9.78 3.03
N GLY A 65 -3.73 -11.05 3.34
CA GLY A 65 -4.39 -11.75 4.45
C GLY A 65 -5.72 -12.42 4.08
N GLY A 66 -6.19 -12.25 2.83
CA GLY A 66 -7.34 -12.97 2.28
C GLY A 66 -8.57 -12.11 1.98
N VAL A 67 -9.51 -12.68 1.23
CA VAL A 67 -10.72 -11.99 0.78
C VAL A 67 -11.91 -12.47 1.61
N SER A 68 -12.59 -11.54 2.30
CA SER A 68 -13.82 -11.87 3.04
C SER A 68 -15.01 -12.06 2.09
N ALA A 69 -16.06 -12.75 2.54
CA ALA A 69 -17.28 -12.93 1.74
C ALA A 69 -17.94 -11.59 1.38
N ALA A 70 -17.88 -10.60 2.28
CA ALA A 70 -18.42 -9.27 2.03
C ALA A 70 -17.61 -8.53 0.96
N VAL A 71 -16.27 -8.60 1.02
CA VAL A 71 -15.39 -8.01 0.01
C VAL A 71 -15.58 -8.68 -1.35
N ALA A 72 -15.73 -10.01 -1.39
CA ALA A 72 -16.01 -10.74 -2.63
C ALA A 72 -17.34 -10.32 -3.26
N ALA A 73 -18.42 -10.23 -2.47
CA ALA A 73 -19.73 -9.79 -2.95
C ALA A 73 -19.71 -8.33 -3.43
N LEU A 74 -19.00 -7.45 -2.72
CA LEU A 74 -18.82 -6.07 -3.15
C LEU A 74 -18.07 -6.01 -4.49
N ALA A 75 -16.98 -6.75 -4.62
CA ALA A 75 -16.17 -6.78 -5.84
C ALA A 75 -16.97 -7.24 -7.07
N GLU A 76 -17.83 -8.25 -6.90
CA GLU A 76 -18.79 -8.66 -7.93
C GLU A 76 -19.75 -7.52 -8.30
N SER A 77 -20.31 -6.80 -7.31
CA SER A 77 -21.24 -5.71 -7.58
C SER A 77 -20.62 -4.52 -8.34
N VAL A 78 -19.30 -4.34 -8.24
CA VAL A 78 -18.55 -3.28 -8.95
C VAL A 78 -17.73 -3.81 -10.13
N ASP A 79 -17.92 -5.07 -10.53
CA ASP A 79 -17.19 -5.71 -11.64
C ASP A 79 -15.65 -5.57 -11.50
N VAL A 80 -15.15 -6.01 -10.35
CA VAL A 80 -13.71 -6.08 -10.02
C VAL A 80 -13.36 -7.51 -9.64
N GLY A 81 -12.34 -8.05 -10.27
CA GLY A 81 -11.84 -9.37 -9.90
C GLY A 81 -11.01 -9.32 -8.61
N THR A 82 -11.14 -10.30 -7.72
CA THR A 82 -10.36 -10.35 -6.47
C THR A 82 -9.34 -11.48 -6.47
N ARG A 83 -8.28 -11.32 -5.68
CA ARG A 83 -7.30 -12.35 -5.36
C ARG A 83 -6.87 -12.22 -3.90
N ALA A 84 -6.99 -13.33 -3.17
CA ALA A 84 -6.38 -13.45 -1.86
C ALA A 84 -4.86 -13.57 -2.02
N VAL A 85 -4.12 -12.73 -1.31
CA VAL A 85 -2.67 -12.83 -1.19
C VAL A 85 -2.35 -13.30 0.21
N VAL A 86 -1.69 -14.45 0.31
CA VAL A 86 -1.23 -15.02 1.58
C VAL A 86 0.29 -14.84 1.60
N PRO A 87 0.81 -13.86 2.35
CA PRO A 87 2.24 -13.68 2.50
C PRO A 87 2.89 -14.94 3.08
N ALA A 88 4.14 -15.20 2.70
CA ALA A 88 4.93 -16.29 3.27
C ALA A 88 4.95 -16.19 4.80
N ASP A 89 4.84 -17.35 5.47
CA ASP A 89 4.95 -17.50 6.93
C ASP A 89 3.96 -16.68 7.77
N HIS A 90 2.84 -16.24 7.19
CA HIS A 90 1.75 -15.66 7.98
C HIS A 90 1.03 -16.80 8.74
N PRO A 91 1.18 -16.93 10.07
CA PRO A 91 0.38 -17.91 10.79
C PRO A 91 -1.08 -17.48 10.64
N ALA A 92 -1.92 -18.37 10.10
CA ALA A 92 -3.33 -18.10 9.81
C ALA A 92 -4.20 -17.80 11.06
N ASP A 93 -3.60 -17.71 12.25
CA ASP A 93 -4.26 -17.79 13.56
C ASP A 93 -4.34 -16.48 14.36
N GLU A 94 -3.90 -15.33 13.84
CA GLU A 94 -4.06 -14.05 14.58
C GLU A 94 -5.45 -13.40 14.42
N ARG A 95 -6.52 -14.19 14.33
CA ARG A 95 -7.92 -13.69 14.33
C ARG A 95 -8.44 -13.26 15.71
N SER A 96 -7.57 -12.95 16.65
CA SER A 96 -7.97 -12.44 17.97
C SER A 96 -7.59 -10.97 18.11
N ALA A 97 -8.54 -10.11 17.76
CA ALA A 97 -8.60 -8.76 18.28
C ALA A 97 -8.64 -8.79 19.83
N ASP A 98 -8.01 -7.80 20.45
CA ASP A 98 -8.18 -7.39 21.84
C ASP A 98 -7.55 -8.23 22.97
N HIS A 99 -6.42 -8.91 22.76
CA HIS A 99 -5.57 -9.30 23.91
C HIS A 99 -4.26 -8.50 23.92
N PRO A 100 -3.92 -7.82 25.03
CA PRO A 100 -2.59 -7.24 25.17
C PRO A 100 -1.62 -8.41 25.11
N ALA A 101 -0.67 -8.35 24.17
CA ALA A 101 0.36 -9.36 24.04
C ALA A 101 0.99 -9.62 25.41
N ASP A 102 0.89 -10.86 25.89
CA ASP A 102 1.87 -11.38 26.84
C ASP A 102 3.26 -11.05 26.27
N GLY A 103 4.16 -10.56 27.13
CA GLY A 103 5.50 -10.06 26.80
C GLY A 103 6.47 -11.09 26.21
N GLY A 104 6.03 -11.87 25.21
CA GLY A 104 6.83 -12.71 24.37
C GLY A 104 7.45 -11.88 23.25
N SER A 105 8.78 -11.91 23.20
CA SER A 105 9.61 -11.43 22.09
C SER A 105 9.17 -12.12 20.79
N ALA A 106 8.29 -11.46 20.03
CA ALA A 106 7.94 -11.82 18.64
C ALA A 106 8.56 -10.85 17.62
N ASP A 107 9.53 -10.03 18.06
CA ASP A 107 10.33 -9.09 17.25
C ASP A 107 11.74 -9.65 16.99
N GLY A 108 11.81 -10.95 16.71
CA GLY A 108 13.01 -11.59 16.16
C GLY A 108 13.16 -11.27 14.68
N PRO A 109 14.38 -11.31 14.11
CA PRO A 109 14.54 -11.23 12.66
C PRO A 109 13.68 -12.31 12.02
N ALA A 110 13.07 -12.00 10.87
CA ALA A 110 12.37 -13.00 10.07
C ALA A 110 13.27 -14.24 9.87
N ASP A 111 12.64 -15.41 9.72
CA ASP A 111 13.34 -16.61 9.27
C ASP A 111 14.12 -16.29 7.99
N GLU A 112 15.33 -16.84 7.89
CA GLU A 112 16.28 -16.48 6.84
C GLU A 112 15.63 -16.64 5.45
N GLY A 113 15.39 -15.50 4.78
CA GLY A 113 14.81 -15.45 3.44
C GLY A 113 13.31 -15.14 3.35
N THR A 114 12.55 -15.02 4.45
CA THR A 114 11.09 -14.70 4.38
C THR A 114 10.81 -13.38 3.65
N VAL A 115 11.60 -12.34 3.90
CA VAL A 115 11.43 -11.03 3.24
C VAL A 115 11.84 -11.07 1.77
N THR A 116 12.97 -11.71 1.45
CA THR A 116 13.39 -11.94 0.06
C THR A 116 12.30 -12.68 -0.72
N ARG A 117 11.75 -13.74 -0.12
CA ARG A 117 10.64 -14.49 -0.71
C ARG A 117 9.39 -13.63 -0.85
N GLY A 118 9.01 -12.86 0.16
CA GLY A 118 7.88 -11.94 0.08
C GLY A 118 8.02 -10.95 -1.08
N LEU A 119 9.20 -10.32 -1.23
CA LEU A 119 9.49 -9.43 -2.36
C LEU A 119 9.33 -10.16 -3.71
N THR A 120 9.93 -11.34 -3.85
CA THR A 120 9.83 -12.16 -5.08
C THR A 120 8.40 -12.58 -5.38
N ASP A 121 7.64 -13.01 -4.37
CA ASP A 121 6.23 -13.37 -4.50
C ASP A 121 5.40 -12.14 -4.92
N GLY A 122 5.69 -10.97 -4.37
CA GLY A 122 5.10 -9.70 -4.78
C GLY A 122 5.38 -9.36 -6.25
N PHE A 123 6.63 -9.51 -6.70
CA PHE A 123 6.99 -9.32 -8.10
C PHE A 123 6.21 -10.26 -9.02
N ALA A 124 6.18 -11.55 -8.69
CA ALA A 124 5.46 -12.56 -9.46
C ALA A 124 3.94 -12.28 -9.49
N LEU A 125 3.34 -11.85 -8.39
CA LEU A 125 1.93 -11.47 -8.33
C LEU A 125 1.60 -10.30 -9.25
N ALA A 126 2.45 -9.28 -9.28
CA ALA A 126 2.26 -8.15 -10.19
C ALA A 126 2.35 -8.59 -11.65
N ASP A 127 3.36 -9.41 -11.99
CA ASP A 127 3.55 -9.92 -13.34
C ASP A 127 2.37 -10.79 -13.78
N ASP A 128 1.92 -11.72 -12.93
CA ASP A 128 0.76 -12.60 -13.19
C ASP A 128 -0.52 -11.80 -13.50
N GLU A 129 -0.86 -10.81 -12.67
CA GLU A 129 -2.10 -10.04 -12.85
C GLU A 129 -2.02 -9.13 -14.08
N VAL A 130 -0.88 -8.48 -14.32
CA VAL A 130 -0.69 -7.63 -15.50
C VAL A 130 -0.67 -8.45 -16.78
N ASP A 131 -0.02 -9.62 -16.81
CA ASP A 131 -0.01 -10.53 -17.96
C ASP A 131 -1.40 -11.13 -18.23
N ALA A 132 -2.23 -11.30 -17.19
CA ALA A 132 -3.65 -11.66 -17.30
C ALA A 132 -4.54 -10.49 -17.81
N GLY A 133 -3.94 -9.33 -18.08
CA GLY A 133 -4.57 -8.15 -18.65
C GLY A 133 -5.15 -7.17 -17.63
N ALA A 134 -4.69 -7.18 -16.38
CA ALA A 134 -5.09 -6.19 -15.41
C ALA A 134 -4.67 -4.78 -15.85
N ASP A 135 -5.62 -3.86 -15.88
CA ASP A 135 -5.38 -2.48 -16.32
C ASP A 135 -5.47 -1.45 -15.18
N LEU A 136 -5.78 -1.93 -13.97
CA LEU A 136 -5.74 -1.21 -12.69
C LEU A 136 -5.59 -2.25 -11.58
N LEU A 137 -4.66 -2.01 -10.64
CA LEU A 137 -4.56 -2.82 -9.43
C LEU A 137 -5.12 -2.06 -8.23
N VAL A 138 -5.90 -2.73 -7.41
CA VAL A 138 -6.23 -2.31 -6.05
C VAL A 138 -5.38 -3.18 -5.13
N VAL A 139 -4.50 -2.58 -4.34
CA VAL A 139 -3.69 -3.30 -3.37
C VAL A 139 -4.24 -2.97 -2.00
N ALA A 140 -4.80 -3.98 -1.34
CA ALA A 140 -5.44 -3.86 -0.04
C ALA A 140 -4.65 -4.63 1.02
N GLY A 141 -4.42 -4.01 2.16
CA GLY A 141 -3.84 -4.71 3.30
C GLY A 141 -3.89 -3.91 4.59
N ALA A 142 -4.49 -4.52 5.61
CA ALA A 142 -4.35 -4.11 7.00
C ALA A 142 -2.93 -4.42 7.51
N ALA A 143 -2.47 -3.65 8.48
CA ALA A 143 -1.31 -4.05 9.28
C ALA A 143 -1.77 -5.18 10.22
N ALA A 144 -1.30 -6.40 9.95
CA ALA A 144 -1.70 -7.58 10.70
C ALA A 144 -0.92 -7.70 12.02
N GLY A 145 -1.65 -7.92 13.11
CA GLY A 145 -1.06 -8.16 14.42
C GLY A 145 -0.25 -6.99 14.98
N ALA A 146 0.42 -7.24 16.11
CA ALA A 146 1.32 -6.26 16.73
C ALA A 146 2.59 -6.05 15.88
N THR A 147 3.14 -7.14 15.31
CA THR A 147 4.35 -7.11 14.50
C THR A 147 4.18 -6.25 13.25
N GLY A 148 3.12 -6.47 12.45
CA GLY A 148 2.92 -5.70 11.23
C GLY A 148 2.59 -4.23 11.49
N ALA A 149 1.81 -3.95 12.54
CA ALA A 149 1.54 -2.58 12.95
C ALA A 149 2.82 -1.85 13.43
N ASN A 150 3.72 -2.54 14.12
CA ASN A 150 5.00 -1.98 14.54
C ASN A 150 5.95 -1.78 13.35
N ALA A 151 6.05 -2.76 12.43
CA ALA A 151 6.85 -2.65 11.22
C ALA A 151 6.44 -1.44 10.38
N ALA A 152 5.14 -1.30 10.13
CA ALA A 152 4.58 -0.15 9.40
C ALA A 152 4.90 1.19 10.10
N ALA A 153 4.73 1.26 11.43
CA ALA A 153 5.04 2.45 12.20
C ALA A 153 6.54 2.80 12.20
N VAL A 154 7.43 1.81 12.30
CA VAL A 154 8.88 2.04 12.24
C VAL A 154 9.28 2.58 10.87
N VAL A 155 8.77 2.00 9.78
CA VAL A 155 9.02 2.50 8.42
C VAL A 155 8.57 3.95 8.30
N VAL A 156 7.32 4.25 8.61
CA VAL A 156 6.80 5.62 8.53
C VAL A 156 7.63 6.56 9.38
N SER A 157 7.95 6.18 10.62
CA SER A 157 8.80 6.97 11.50
C SER A 157 10.16 7.26 10.87
N LEU A 158 10.81 6.28 10.25
CA LEU A 158 12.16 6.40 9.67
C LEU A 158 12.17 7.25 8.40
N LEU A 159 11.14 7.10 7.55
CA LEU A 159 11.03 7.86 6.31
C LEU A 159 10.63 9.32 6.56
N THR A 160 9.77 9.56 7.54
CA THR A 160 9.15 10.88 7.77
C THR A 160 9.76 11.69 8.90
N GLY A 161 10.69 11.11 9.66
CA GLY A 161 11.22 11.70 10.90
C GLY A 161 10.22 11.80 12.05
N THR A 162 9.01 11.24 11.90
CA THR A 162 7.97 11.30 12.95
C THR A 162 8.39 10.49 14.16
N GLU A 163 8.23 11.05 15.36
CA GLU A 163 8.51 10.34 16.61
C GLU A 163 7.62 9.08 16.73
N PRO A 164 8.17 7.88 17.00
CA PRO A 164 7.42 6.62 17.08
C PRO A 164 6.15 6.69 17.91
N VAL A 165 6.23 7.36 19.05
CA VAL A 165 5.11 7.43 20.01
C VAL A 165 3.89 8.17 19.44
N ALA A 166 4.09 9.06 18.47
CA ALA A 166 3.00 9.77 17.80
C ALA A 166 2.25 8.89 16.79
N LEU A 167 2.88 7.80 16.36
CA LEU A 167 2.31 6.83 15.42
C LEU A 167 1.54 5.71 16.12
N LEU A 168 1.61 5.63 17.45
CA LEU A 168 0.81 4.68 18.20
C LEU A 168 -0.61 5.21 18.41
N PRO A 169 -1.65 4.46 18.00
CA PRO A 169 -3.02 4.87 18.23
C PRO A 169 -3.28 4.99 19.73
N ARG A 170 -3.95 6.08 20.12
CA ARG A 170 -4.56 6.22 21.44
C ARG A 170 -6.05 6.00 21.29
N GLY A 171 -6.51 4.80 21.61
CA GLY A 171 -7.92 4.45 21.54
C GLY A 171 -8.78 5.35 22.45
N PRO A 172 -10.09 5.52 22.15
CA PRO A 172 -10.99 6.41 22.89
C PRO A 172 -11.46 5.87 24.26
N ALA A 173 -10.92 4.76 24.75
CA ALA A 173 -11.23 4.19 26.06
C ALA A 173 -9.93 3.73 26.73
N ALA A 174 -9.92 3.78 28.07
CA ALA A 174 -8.83 3.39 28.98
C ALA A 174 -7.86 2.36 28.40
N VAL A 175 -6.90 2.83 27.61
CA VAL A 175 -5.81 2.00 27.12
C VAL A 175 -5.07 1.59 28.37
N ASP A 176 -4.80 0.29 28.51
CA ASP A 176 -3.86 -0.19 29.51
C ASP A 176 -2.56 0.60 29.33
N THR A 177 -2.33 1.52 30.26
CA THR A 177 -1.22 2.46 30.18
C THR A 177 0.10 1.70 30.20
N ALA A 178 0.17 0.56 30.89
CA ALA A 178 1.35 -0.29 30.90
C ALA A 178 1.56 -0.95 29.53
N ALA A 179 0.50 -1.52 28.92
CA ALA A 179 0.59 -2.10 27.58
C ALA A 179 0.99 -1.06 26.51
N TRP A 180 0.46 0.16 26.60
CA TRP A 180 0.82 1.24 25.68
C TRP A 180 2.26 1.71 25.88
N VAL A 181 2.73 1.85 27.13
CA VAL A 181 4.12 2.20 27.43
C VAL A 181 5.06 1.12 26.91
N ALA A 182 4.78 -0.16 27.18
CA ALA A 182 5.58 -1.27 26.68
C ALA A 182 5.64 -1.29 25.14
N ARG A 183 4.51 -1.03 24.47
CA ARG A 183 4.48 -0.92 23.01
C ARG A 183 5.26 0.30 22.49
N ALA A 184 5.23 1.42 23.21
CA ALA A 184 6.02 2.60 22.87
C ALA A 184 7.52 2.39 23.04
N GLU A 185 7.93 1.65 24.08
CA GLU A 185 9.33 1.24 24.29
C GLU A 185 9.77 0.29 23.17
N LEU A 186 9.01 -0.76 22.89
CA LEU A 186 9.28 -1.70 21.80
C LEU A 186 9.43 -0.97 20.46
N LEU A 187 8.50 -0.06 20.14
CA LEU A 187 8.54 0.66 18.87
C LEU A 187 9.78 1.57 18.76
N ARG A 188 10.20 2.22 19.85
CA ARG A 188 11.42 3.03 19.88
C ARG A 188 12.67 2.17 19.72
N ASP A 189 12.74 1.05 20.42
CA ASP A 189 13.89 0.14 20.35
C ASP A 189 14.00 -0.50 18.96
N THR A 190 12.88 -0.93 18.37
CA THR A 190 12.85 -1.48 17.01
C THR A 190 13.22 -0.42 15.98
N ARG A 191 12.73 0.83 16.10
CA ARG A 191 13.22 1.95 15.27
C ARG A 191 14.72 2.15 15.40
N GLN A 192 15.25 2.19 16.61
CA GLN A 192 16.67 2.44 16.85
C GLN A 192 17.52 1.32 16.23
N ARG A 193 17.11 0.06 16.38
CA ARG A 193 17.77 -1.09 15.73
C ARG A 193 17.66 -1.04 14.21
N ALA A 194 16.56 -0.53 13.67
CA ALA A 194 16.34 -0.45 12.23
C ALA A 194 17.03 0.77 11.56
N ALA A 195 17.43 1.79 12.34
CA ALA A 195 17.94 3.05 11.83
C ALA A 195 19.15 2.90 10.89
N ASP A 196 20.11 2.04 11.23
CA ASP A 196 21.30 1.84 10.39
C ASP A 196 21.00 1.12 9.06
N ALA A 197 19.82 0.49 8.92
CA ALA A 197 19.37 -0.12 7.67
C ALA A 197 18.46 0.82 6.85
N ARG A 198 18.22 2.06 7.28
CA ARG A 198 17.35 2.99 6.56
C ARG A 198 17.74 3.19 5.09
N ALA A 199 19.05 3.18 4.79
CA ALA A 199 19.57 3.37 3.44
C ALA A 199 19.45 2.12 2.54
N ASP A 200 19.14 0.95 3.14
CA ASP A 200 18.97 -0.33 2.45
C ASP A 200 17.58 -0.90 2.79
N PRO A 201 16.57 -0.65 1.94
CA PRO A 201 15.20 -1.07 2.22
C PRO A 201 15.03 -2.58 2.34
N VAL A 202 15.89 -3.41 1.70
CA VAL A 202 15.84 -4.86 1.88
C VAL A 202 16.31 -5.21 3.28
N ALA A 203 17.44 -4.66 3.71
CA ALA A 203 17.92 -4.84 5.08
C ALA A 203 16.96 -4.25 6.13
N LEU A 204 16.25 -3.17 5.80
CA LEU A 204 15.21 -2.60 6.66
C LEU A 204 14.05 -3.58 6.82
N LEU A 205 13.51 -4.10 5.72
CA LEU A 205 12.42 -5.08 5.75
C LEU A 205 12.86 -6.36 6.47
N ASP A 206 14.07 -6.86 6.23
CA ASP A 206 14.66 -8.02 6.94
C ASP A 206 14.67 -7.82 8.46
N ARG A 207 15.04 -6.62 8.93
CA ARG A 207 15.05 -6.29 10.37
C ARG A 207 13.65 -6.20 10.98
N LEU A 208 12.66 -5.85 10.17
CA LEU A 208 11.26 -5.72 10.61
C LEU A 208 10.50 -7.05 10.53
N GLY A 209 10.93 -7.96 9.68
CA GLY A 209 10.40 -9.32 9.57
C GLY A 209 8.96 -9.42 9.07
N ASP A 210 8.39 -8.35 8.51
CA ASP A 210 7.01 -8.34 8.01
C ASP A 210 6.94 -8.81 6.55
N ALA A 211 6.52 -10.07 6.37
CA ALA A 211 6.32 -10.69 5.07
C ALA A 211 5.20 -10.03 4.25
N ALA A 212 4.14 -9.52 4.89
CA ALA A 212 3.03 -8.87 4.21
C ALA A 212 3.49 -7.53 3.63
N LEU A 213 4.27 -6.76 4.39
CA LEU A 213 4.88 -5.52 3.94
C LEU A 213 5.87 -5.77 2.82
N ALA A 214 6.75 -6.78 2.95
CA ALA A 214 7.68 -7.17 1.88
C ALA A 214 6.94 -7.56 0.59
N THR A 215 5.88 -8.37 0.70
CA THR A 215 5.05 -8.77 -0.44
C THR A 215 4.37 -7.57 -1.11
N ALA A 216 3.81 -6.67 -0.30
CA ALA A 216 3.19 -5.44 -0.79
C ALA A 216 4.21 -4.52 -1.51
N THR A 217 5.41 -4.37 -0.95
CA THR A 217 6.48 -3.58 -1.55
C THR A 217 6.90 -4.16 -2.90
N GLY A 218 7.08 -5.48 -2.98
CA GLY A 218 7.39 -6.16 -4.24
C GLY A 218 6.29 -5.96 -5.29
N LEU A 219 5.04 -6.22 -4.90
CA LEU A 219 3.86 -6.07 -5.76
C LEU A 219 3.73 -4.65 -6.31
N ILE A 220 3.84 -3.63 -5.46
CA ILE A 220 3.68 -2.23 -5.86
C ILE A 220 4.85 -1.79 -6.75
N LEU A 221 6.09 -2.09 -6.38
CA LEU A 221 7.26 -1.74 -7.20
C LEU A 221 7.14 -2.35 -8.60
N GLN A 222 6.80 -3.63 -8.68
CA GLN A 222 6.69 -4.29 -9.97
C GLN A 222 5.51 -3.77 -10.79
N ALA A 223 4.35 -3.52 -10.17
CA ALA A 223 3.23 -2.89 -10.87
C ALA A 223 3.60 -1.52 -11.48
N VAL A 224 4.39 -0.72 -10.76
CA VAL A 224 4.91 0.56 -11.26
C VAL A 224 5.88 0.34 -12.43
N VAL A 225 6.83 -0.59 -12.32
CA VAL A 225 7.75 -0.95 -13.43
C VAL A 225 6.99 -1.44 -14.66
N ARG A 226 5.86 -2.12 -14.46
CA ARG A 226 4.95 -2.58 -15.50
C ARG A 226 4.01 -1.49 -16.02
N ARG A 227 4.12 -0.27 -15.50
CA ARG A 227 3.33 0.91 -15.87
C ARG A 227 1.82 0.70 -15.63
N THR A 228 1.49 0.04 -14.53
CA THR A 228 0.10 -0.25 -14.14
C THR A 228 -0.34 0.71 -13.03
N PRO A 229 -1.47 1.43 -13.18
CA PRO A 229 -1.97 2.31 -12.13
C PRO A 229 -2.46 1.50 -10.92
N ILE A 230 -2.30 2.09 -9.72
CA ILE A 230 -2.55 1.42 -8.45
C ILE A 230 -3.48 2.28 -7.56
N VAL A 231 -4.45 1.64 -6.91
CA VAL A 231 -5.20 2.22 -5.79
C VAL A 231 -4.79 1.48 -4.51
N LEU A 232 -4.37 2.24 -3.51
CA LEU A 232 -3.88 1.75 -2.23
C LEU A 232 -5.02 1.79 -1.19
N ASP A 233 -5.24 0.69 -0.48
CA ASP A 233 -6.22 0.58 0.59
C ASP A 233 -5.59 -0.05 1.84
N GLY A 234 -5.54 0.71 2.94
CA GLY A 234 -5.01 0.23 4.22
C GLY A 234 -3.53 0.56 4.49
N VAL A 235 -3.14 0.36 5.75
CA VAL A 235 -1.82 0.73 6.28
C VAL A 235 -0.70 0.04 5.51
N THR A 236 -0.77 -1.28 5.32
CA THR A 236 0.32 -2.05 4.70
C THR A 236 0.54 -1.63 3.26
N ALA A 237 -0.54 -1.45 2.49
CA ALA A 237 -0.46 -1.00 1.10
C ALA A 237 0.15 0.40 0.98
N VAL A 238 -0.29 1.35 1.82
CA VAL A 238 0.20 2.72 1.78
C VAL A 238 1.65 2.83 2.26
N VAL A 239 2.04 2.12 3.32
CA VAL A 239 3.42 2.12 3.81
C VAL A 239 4.37 1.43 2.83
N ALA A 240 3.93 0.34 2.19
CA ALA A 240 4.67 -0.28 1.10
C ALA A 240 4.87 0.70 -0.07
N ALA A 241 3.84 1.42 -0.48
CA ALA A 241 3.95 2.44 -1.51
C ALA A 241 4.90 3.58 -1.12
N LEU A 242 4.93 3.97 0.16
CA LEU A 242 5.86 4.98 0.67
C LEU A 242 7.32 4.50 0.59
N LEU A 243 7.60 3.23 0.92
CA LEU A 243 8.92 2.63 0.69
C LEU A 243 9.30 2.63 -0.80
N VAL A 244 8.37 2.28 -1.68
CA VAL A 244 8.61 2.29 -3.13
C VAL A 244 8.85 3.71 -3.64
N ALA A 245 8.15 4.71 -3.12
CA ALA A 245 8.34 6.11 -3.48
C ALA A 245 9.69 6.68 -3.01
N ASP A 246 10.18 6.23 -1.86
CA ASP A 246 11.52 6.56 -1.37
C ASP A 246 12.63 5.95 -2.25
N LEU A 247 12.37 4.74 -2.76
CA LEU A 247 13.29 4.01 -3.64
C LEU A 247 13.34 4.54 -5.07
N ALA A 248 12.19 4.87 -5.62
CA ALA A 248 12.01 5.17 -7.03
C ALA A 248 11.27 6.49 -7.21
N SER A 249 12.01 7.49 -7.65
CA SER A 249 11.45 8.81 -7.98
C SER A 249 10.34 8.67 -9.01
N GLY A 250 9.17 9.24 -8.71
CA GLY A 250 8.00 9.17 -9.58
C GLY A 250 7.05 8.00 -9.30
N ALA A 251 7.45 7.00 -8.49
CA ALA A 251 6.59 5.85 -8.20
C ALA A 251 5.25 6.26 -7.54
N ALA A 252 5.27 7.24 -6.64
CA ALA A 252 4.05 7.75 -6.01
C ALA A 252 3.02 8.27 -7.04
N GLN A 253 3.44 8.73 -8.23
CA GLN A 253 2.54 9.24 -9.28
C GLN A 253 1.70 8.14 -9.95
N TRP A 254 2.08 6.88 -9.77
CA TRP A 254 1.31 5.72 -10.22
C TRP A 254 0.22 5.29 -9.25
N CYS A 255 0.20 5.87 -8.05
CA CYS A 255 -0.69 5.47 -6.97
C CYS A 255 -1.74 6.53 -6.66
N GLN A 256 -2.94 6.07 -6.33
CA GLN A 256 -3.99 6.82 -5.62
C GLN A 256 -4.28 6.14 -4.28
N VAL A 257 -4.76 6.90 -3.30
CA VAL A 257 -5.15 6.36 -1.99
C VAL A 257 -6.67 6.28 -1.94
N ALA A 258 -7.23 5.11 -1.62
CA ALA A 258 -8.67 4.90 -1.63
C ALA A 258 -9.40 5.74 -0.57
N ASP A 259 -8.97 5.65 0.69
CA ASP A 259 -9.54 6.35 1.83
C ASP A 259 -8.44 6.58 2.89
N VAL A 260 -8.69 7.49 3.83
CA VAL A 260 -7.81 7.67 5.00
C VAL A 260 -8.62 7.47 6.28
N GLY A 261 -8.18 6.52 7.10
CA GLY A 261 -8.76 6.21 8.39
C GLY A 261 -8.19 7.06 9.53
N ALA A 262 -8.62 6.77 10.76
CA ALA A 262 -8.12 7.44 11.98
C ALA A 262 -6.75 6.91 12.46
N ASP A 263 -6.17 5.92 11.78
CA ASP A 263 -4.88 5.35 12.15
C ASP A 263 -3.74 6.37 11.90
N PRO A 264 -2.95 6.72 12.92
CA PRO A 264 -1.88 7.72 12.78
C PRO A 264 -0.78 7.33 11.79
N VAL A 265 -0.46 6.03 11.67
CA VAL A 265 0.50 5.50 10.69
C VAL A 265 -0.04 5.74 9.29
N HIS A 266 -1.30 5.36 9.06
CA HIS A 266 -1.95 5.55 7.77
C HIS A 266 -1.99 7.02 7.38
N ALA A 267 -2.49 7.89 8.27
CA ALA A 267 -2.63 9.31 8.01
C ALA A 267 -1.27 9.98 7.72
N ARG A 268 -0.22 9.64 8.48
CA ARG A 268 1.12 10.20 8.25
C ARG A 268 1.73 9.70 6.94
N ALA A 269 1.53 8.42 6.60
CA ALA A 269 2.04 7.85 5.35
C ALA A 269 1.35 8.44 4.11
N VAL A 270 0.02 8.61 4.15
CA VAL A 270 -0.74 9.29 3.08
C VAL A 270 -0.26 10.73 2.88
N ALA A 271 -0.03 11.45 3.99
CA ALA A 271 0.50 12.81 3.93
C ALA A 271 1.90 12.87 3.32
N GLU A 272 2.78 11.92 3.63
CA GLU A 272 4.13 11.87 3.06
C GLU A 272 4.13 11.47 1.57
N LEU A 273 3.22 10.60 1.15
CA LEU A 273 3.03 10.28 -0.28
C LEU A 273 2.53 11.46 -1.12
N ASP A 274 2.10 12.55 -0.47
CA ASP A 274 1.49 13.71 -1.11
C ASP A 274 0.30 13.31 -2.00
N ARG A 275 -0.54 12.42 -1.45
CA ARG A 275 -1.76 11.94 -2.12
C ARG A 275 -2.98 12.31 -1.32
N SER A 276 -3.91 12.95 -2.01
CA SER A 276 -5.24 13.20 -1.47
C SER A 276 -6.10 11.94 -1.65
N PRO A 277 -6.71 11.39 -0.59
CA PRO A 277 -7.59 10.24 -0.68
C PRO A 277 -8.75 10.46 -1.67
N LEU A 278 -9.19 9.39 -2.34
CA LEU A 278 -10.31 9.40 -3.27
C LEU A 278 -11.65 9.53 -2.52
N LEU A 279 -11.73 8.90 -1.36
CA LEU A 279 -12.88 8.85 -0.47
C LEU A 279 -12.49 9.39 0.91
N HIS A 280 -13.50 9.74 1.70
CA HIS A 280 -13.35 10.17 3.10
C HIS A 280 -14.42 9.45 3.94
N LEU A 281 -14.32 8.13 4.00
CA LEU A 281 -15.26 7.25 4.71
C LEU A 281 -14.79 6.91 6.13
N ALA A 282 -13.56 7.29 6.49
CA ALA A 282 -12.92 7.01 7.76
C ALA A 282 -12.81 5.51 8.06
N MET A 283 -12.59 4.70 7.03
CA MET A 283 -12.39 3.26 7.14
C MET A 283 -10.95 2.96 7.58
N SER A 284 -10.80 2.08 8.58
CA SER A 284 -9.51 1.65 9.11
C SER A 284 -9.18 0.18 8.84
N ALA A 285 -10.10 -0.58 8.24
CA ALA A 285 -9.94 -2.02 8.06
C ALA A 285 -8.87 -2.37 7.02
N GLY A 286 -8.73 -1.59 5.94
CA GLY A 286 -7.76 -1.90 4.87
C GLY A 286 -8.01 -3.24 4.19
N ASP A 287 -9.24 -3.76 4.22
CA ASP A 287 -9.65 -5.07 3.71
C ASP A 287 -10.03 -5.05 2.23
N GLY A 288 -9.91 -3.89 1.57
CA GLY A 288 -10.18 -3.69 0.15
C GLY A 288 -11.52 -3.02 -0.14
N VAL A 289 -12.38 -2.79 0.85
CA VAL A 289 -13.69 -2.17 0.61
C VAL A 289 -13.56 -0.76 0.04
N ALA A 290 -12.72 0.09 0.63
CA ALA A 290 -12.54 1.46 0.13
C ALA A 290 -11.91 1.45 -1.26
N GLY A 291 -10.96 0.56 -1.49
CA GLY A 291 -10.34 0.34 -2.80
C GLY A 291 -11.37 -0.04 -3.86
N LEU A 292 -12.25 -1.00 -3.57
CA LEU A 292 -13.33 -1.42 -4.47
C LEU A 292 -14.34 -0.30 -4.76
N LEU A 293 -14.75 0.46 -3.74
CA LEU A 293 -15.67 1.60 -3.88
C LEU A 293 -15.08 2.75 -4.70
N SER A 294 -13.75 2.85 -4.77
CA SER A 294 -13.07 3.86 -5.58
C SER A 294 -13.09 3.55 -7.09
N VAL A 295 -13.25 2.29 -7.50
CA VAL A 295 -13.20 1.89 -8.92
C VAL A 295 -14.32 2.52 -9.75
N PRO A 296 -15.61 2.50 -9.31
CA PRO A 296 -16.68 3.23 -10.00
C PRO A 296 -16.40 4.73 -10.15
N LEU A 297 -15.77 5.37 -9.15
CA LEU A 297 -15.37 6.78 -9.22
C LEU A 297 -14.35 7.02 -10.34
N LEU A 298 -13.34 6.15 -10.46
CA LEU A 298 -12.35 6.20 -11.55
C LEU A 298 -12.98 5.98 -12.92
N ARG A 299 -13.94 5.06 -13.04
CA ARG A 299 -14.71 4.86 -14.28
C ARG A 299 -15.53 6.11 -14.64
N ALA A 300 -16.19 6.73 -13.66
CA ALA A 300 -16.97 7.95 -13.86
C ALA A 300 -16.11 9.19 -14.20
N ALA A 301 -14.84 9.22 -13.78
CA ALA A 301 -13.91 10.30 -14.10
C ALA A 301 -13.71 10.47 -15.61
N VAL A 302 -13.75 9.36 -16.36
CA VAL A 302 -13.46 9.32 -17.79
C VAL A 302 -14.69 9.14 -18.67
N THR A 303 -15.87 8.94 -18.10
CA THR A 303 -17.13 9.08 -18.86
C THR A 303 -17.30 10.55 -19.25
N GLY A 304 -17.46 10.81 -20.55
CA GLY A 304 -17.71 12.14 -21.11
C GLY A 304 -18.98 12.78 -20.51
N LYS A 305 -19.19 14.08 -20.77
CA LYS A 305 -20.51 14.68 -20.50
C LYS A 305 -21.57 13.81 -21.19
N PRO A 306 -22.64 13.37 -20.51
CA PRO A 306 -23.82 12.96 -21.25
C PRO A 306 -24.22 14.14 -22.15
N GLU A 307 -24.38 13.86 -23.45
CA GLU A 307 -24.91 14.82 -24.43
C GLU A 307 -26.27 15.39 -23.99
#